data_AF-A0A396IK64-F1
#
_entry.id   AF-A0A396IK64-F1
#
_cell.length_a   1.000
_cell.length_b   1.000
_cell.length_c   1.000
_cell.angle_alpha   90.00
_cell.angle_beta   90.00
_cell.angle_gamma   90.00
#
_symmetry.space_group_name_H-M   'P 1'
#
loop_
_entity.id
_entity.type
_entity.pdbx_description
1 polymer ?
#
loop_
_entity_poly.entity_id
_entity_poly.type
_entity_poly.pdbx_seq_one_letter_code
_entity_poly.pdbx_strand_id
1 'polypeptide(L)'
;MEQDSPLLLCLKFCVFSNPSIRTSIFPPIKINHFKSNALSFKFPTHTDRYQSNEKLKAMSGRGKGGKGLGKGGAKRHRKVLRDNIQGITKPAIRRLARRGGVKRISGLIYEETRGVLKIFLENVIRDAVTYTEHARRKTVTAMDVVYALKRQGRTLYGFGG
;
A
#
# COMPACT_ATOMS: atom_id res chain seq x y z
N MET A 1 16.26 -41.71 13.18
CA MET A 1 15.36 -40.78 13.89
C MET A 1 16.29 -39.73 14.48
N GLU A 2 16.31 -38.46 14.09
CA GLU A 2 15.27 -37.60 13.54
C GLU A 2 15.95 -36.39 12.88
N GLN A 3 15.25 -35.77 11.94
CA GLN A 3 15.77 -34.82 10.95
C GLN A 3 15.84 -33.37 11.47
N ASP A 4 16.83 -32.67 10.92
CA ASP A 4 16.94 -31.26 10.55
C ASP A 4 15.92 -30.21 11.08
N SER A 5 16.48 -29.08 11.52
CA SER A 5 15.84 -27.76 11.42
C SER A 5 16.88 -26.67 11.12
N PRO A 6 17.01 -26.18 9.87
CA PRO A 6 18.03 -25.22 9.43
C PRO A 6 17.78 -23.77 9.88
N LEU A 7 16.95 -23.54 10.90
CA LEU A 7 16.54 -22.20 11.34
C LEU A 7 17.63 -21.44 12.12
N LEU A 8 18.67 -22.13 12.59
CA LEU A 8 19.68 -21.51 13.46
C LEU A 8 20.91 -20.95 12.73
N LEU A 9 21.06 -21.20 11.42
CA LEU A 9 22.24 -20.74 10.66
C LEU A 9 22.06 -19.35 10.02
N CYS A 10 20.83 -18.85 9.87
CA CYS A 10 20.59 -17.57 9.19
C CYS A 10 20.69 -16.33 10.10
N LEU A 11 20.51 -16.46 11.41
CA LEU A 11 20.70 -15.32 12.34
C LEU A 11 22.15 -15.12 12.81
N LYS A 12 23.04 -16.10 12.60
CA LYS A 12 24.45 -16.01 13.02
C LYS A 12 25.38 -15.31 12.01
N PHE A 13 24.88 -14.84 10.86
CA PHE A 13 25.71 -14.20 9.83
C PHE A 13 25.49 -12.68 9.63
N CYS A 14 24.73 -11.99 10.51
CA CYS A 14 24.47 -10.55 10.35
C CYS A 14 24.97 -9.66 11.51
N VAL A 15 25.70 -10.20 12.49
CA VAL A 15 26.28 -9.41 13.60
C VAL A 15 27.79 -9.65 13.73
N PHE A 16 28.51 -9.72 12.61
CA PHE A 16 29.97 -9.66 12.65
C PHE A 16 30.54 -9.07 11.35
N SER A 17 30.28 -7.78 11.13
CA SER A 17 31.10 -6.89 10.30
C SER A 17 30.56 -5.47 10.37
N ASN A 18 30.87 -4.80 11.48
CA ASN A 18 31.08 -3.36 11.49
C ASN A 18 32.21 -3.07 12.47
N PRO A 19 33.37 -2.63 11.96
CA PRO A 19 33.97 -1.46 12.59
C PRO A 19 34.66 -0.58 11.54
N SER A 20 33.99 0.47 11.08
CA SER A 20 34.71 1.65 10.66
C SER A 20 33.83 2.89 10.60
N ILE A 21 34.41 3.97 11.14
CA ILE A 21 34.01 5.38 10.98
C ILE A 21 32.99 5.87 12.02
N ARG A 22 33.49 5.94 13.25
CA ARG A 22 33.17 7.00 14.22
C ARG A 22 34.28 8.04 14.15
N THR A 23 34.12 9.05 13.30
CA THR A 23 34.78 10.37 13.31
C THR A 23 34.07 11.15 12.19
N SER A 24 33.74 12.41 12.23
CA SER A 24 33.93 13.52 13.15
C SER A 24 33.24 14.69 12.43
N ILE A 25 32.53 15.55 13.15
CA ILE A 25 32.61 17.01 13.03
C ILE A 25 32.27 17.63 11.64
N PHE A 26 31.21 18.44 11.63
CA PHE A 26 30.76 19.37 10.57
C PHE A 26 31.87 20.03 9.73
N PRO A 27 31.54 20.45 8.48
CA PRO A 27 31.44 21.89 8.26
C PRO A 27 30.11 22.35 7.63
N PRO A 28 29.69 23.61 7.84
CA PRO A 28 28.52 24.19 7.19
C PRO A 28 28.90 24.70 5.79
N ILE A 29 28.04 24.48 4.78
CA ILE A 29 28.23 25.07 3.45
C ILE A 29 27.23 26.22 3.27
N LYS A 30 27.81 27.36 2.93
CA LYS A 30 27.26 28.71 2.88
C LYS A 30 26.17 28.88 1.82
N ILE A 31 25.17 29.70 2.16
CA ILE A 31 24.33 30.42 1.21
C ILE A 31 25.21 31.42 0.48
N ASN A 32 25.25 31.37 -0.85
CA ASN A 32 25.63 32.50 -1.68
C ASN A 32 24.70 32.63 -2.88
N HIS A 33 24.16 33.83 -2.95
CA HIS A 33 23.32 34.42 -3.96
C HIS A 33 24.16 34.69 -5.23
N PHE A 34 23.73 34.23 -6.41
CA PHE A 34 24.17 34.85 -7.67
C PHE A 34 23.09 34.77 -8.74
N LYS A 35 22.97 35.88 -9.47
CA LYS A 35 21.83 36.33 -10.26
C LYS A 35 21.70 35.62 -11.61
N SER A 36 20.45 35.61 -12.08
CA SER A 36 19.95 35.83 -13.45
C SER A 36 20.90 35.58 -14.63
N ASN A 37 20.45 34.80 -15.61
CA ASN A 37 20.46 35.25 -17.00
C ASN A 37 19.41 34.52 -17.83
N ALA A 38 18.52 35.32 -18.41
CA ALA A 38 17.59 34.94 -19.45
C ALA A 38 18.34 34.60 -20.73
N LEU A 39 17.98 33.51 -21.39
CA LEU A 39 18.24 33.30 -22.80
C LEU A 39 17.12 32.45 -23.39
N SER A 40 16.23 33.17 -24.07
CA SER A 40 15.24 32.71 -25.03
C SER A 40 15.89 32.03 -26.24
N PHE A 41 15.40 30.87 -26.69
CA PHE A 41 15.64 30.35 -28.04
C PHE A 41 14.51 29.36 -28.39
N LYS A 42 13.41 29.79 -29.01
CA LYS A 42 13.11 30.06 -30.44
C LYS A 42 12.98 28.78 -31.30
N PHE A 43 11.75 28.56 -31.76
CA PHE A 43 11.24 27.48 -32.63
C PHE A 43 11.92 27.43 -34.01
N PRO A 44 11.92 26.27 -34.69
CA PRO A 44 11.98 26.18 -36.15
C PRO A 44 10.58 26.06 -36.76
N THR A 45 10.32 26.88 -37.78
CA THR A 45 9.16 26.83 -38.68
C THR A 45 9.61 26.47 -40.10
N HIS A 46 8.71 25.78 -40.84
CA HIS A 46 8.68 25.59 -42.31
C HIS A 46 9.72 24.59 -42.86
N THR A 47 9.45 23.68 -43.79
CA THR A 47 8.28 23.34 -44.62
C THR A 47 8.53 21.92 -45.12
N ASP A 48 7.51 21.07 -45.29
CA ASP A 48 7.25 20.63 -46.66
C ASP A 48 5.80 20.24 -46.89
N ARG A 49 5.31 20.72 -48.03
CA ARG A 49 3.99 20.50 -48.60
C ARG A 49 3.89 19.04 -49.05
N TYR A 50 2.76 18.38 -48.78
CA TYR A 50 2.22 17.44 -49.75
C TYR A 50 0.70 17.45 -49.74
N GLN A 51 0.16 17.27 -50.94
CA GLN A 51 -1.15 17.71 -51.43
C GLN A 51 -2.39 17.22 -50.68
N SER A 52 -3.29 18.19 -50.48
CA SER A 52 -4.74 18.13 -50.67
C SER A 52 -5.33 16.81 -51.20
N ASN A 53 -6.25 16.22 -50.43
CA ASN A 53 -7.43 15.58 -50.99
C ASN A 53 -8.64 15.88 -50.08
N GLU A 54 -9.55 16.68 -50.61
CA GLU A 54 -10.85 16.96 -50.03
C GLU A 54 -11.64 15.67 -49.85
N LYS A 55 -12.17 15.46 -48.64
CA LYS A 55 -13.38 14.68 -48.44
C LYS A 55 -14.22 15.36 -47.38
N LEU A 56 -15.11 16.24 -47.87
CA LEU A 56 -16.25 16.77 -47.13
C LEU A 56 -17.09 15.59 -46.64
N LYS A 57 -16.93 15.22 -45.37
CA LYS A 57 -17.93 14.44 -44.64
C LYS A 57 -18.73 15.39 -43.77
N ALA A 58 -19.88 15.80 -44.30
CA ALA A 58 -20.99 16.26 -43.49
C ALA A 58 -21.33 15.16 -42.47
N MET A 59 -21.11 15.44 -41.19
CA MET A 59 -21.71 14.69 -40.09
C MET A 59 -22.57 15.69 -39.31
N SER A 60 -23.83 15.74 -39.69
CA SER A 60 -24.90 16.26 -38.84
C SER A 60 -25.00 15.38 -37.58
N GLY A 61 -25.48 15.96 -36.47
CA GLY A 61 -25.91 15.18 -35.31
C GLY A 61 -24.96 15.25 -34.12
N ARG A 62 -24.86 16.43 -33.52
CA ARG A 62 -24.50 16.56 -32.10
C ARG A 62 -25.61 15.92 -31.26
N GLY A 63 -25.38 14.68 -30.86
CA GLY A 63 -26.28 13.92 -29.99
C GLY A 63 -25.52 12.82 -29.26
N LYS A 64 -24.62 13.19 -28.33
CA LYS A 64 -24.25 12.25 -27.26
C LYS A 64 -25.44 12.18 -26.32
N GLY A 65 -26.43 11.37 -26.69
CA GLY A 65 -27.44 10.88 -25.76
C GLY A 65 -26.69 10.35 -24.56
N GLY A 66 -26.89 11.03 -23.42
CA GLY A 66 -26.28 10.63 -22.17
C GLY A 66 -26.54 9.14 -22.00
N LYS A 67 -25.48 8.37 -21.77
CA LYS A 67 -25.63 7.00 -21.27
C LYS A 67 -26.22 7.17 -19.88
N GLY A 68 -27.54 7.31 -19.83
CA GLY A 68 -28.34 7.41 -18.64
C GLY A 68 -28.14 6.12 -17.88
N LEU A 69 -27.10 6.11 -17.04
CA LEU A 69 -27.04 5.23 -15.91
C LEU A 69 -28.22 5.66 -15.04
N GLY A 70 -29.38 5.07 -15.33
CA GLY A 70 -30.58 5.25 -14.55
C GLY A 70 -30.22 5.09 -13.08
N LYS A 71 -30.63 6.06 -12.28
CA LYS A 71 -30.64 5.95 -10.82
C LYS A 71 -31.58 4.80 -10.46
N GLY A 72 -31.02 3.60 -10.44
CA GLY A 72 -31.68 2.37 -10.02
C GLY A 72 -30.58 1.50 -9.45
N GLY A 73 -30.43 1.53 -8.12
CA GLY A 73 -29.37 0.87 -7.39
C GLY A 73 -29.23 -0.58 -7.83
N ALA A 74 -28.17 -0.87 -8.59
CA ALA A 74 -27.73 -2.23 -8.81
C ALA A 74 -27.52 -2.82 -7.42
N LYS A 75 -28.45 -3.70 -7.01
CA LYS A 75 -28.35 -4.43 -5.76
C LYS A 75 -27.03 -5.18 -5.84
N ARG A 76 -26.03 -4.67 -5.11
CA ARG A 76 -24.72 -5.30 -5.03
C ARG A 76 -24.97 -6.62 -4.32
N HIS A 77 -25.06 -7.70 -5.10
CA HIS A 77 -24.99 -9.03 -4.53
C HIS A 77 -23.73 -9.08 -3.66
N ARG A 78 -23.92 -9.46 -2.40
CA ARG A 78 -22.83 -9.66 -1.44
C ARG A 78 -21.81 -10.56 -2.13
N LYS A 79 -20.57 -10.10 -2.26
CA LYS A 79 -19.50 -10.94 -2.81
C LYS A 79 -19.47 -12.22 -1.98
N VAL A 80 -19.51 -13.36 -2.66
CA VAL A 80 -19.27 -14.66 -2.02
C VAL A 80 -17.94 -14.54 -1.28
N LEU A 81 -17.93 -14.88 0.01
CA LEU A 81 -16.71 -14.90 0.80
C LEU A 81 -15.79 -15.96 0.20
N ARG A 82 -14.71 -15.50 -0.43
CA ARG A 82 -13.60 -16.34 -0.87
C ARG A 82 -12.48 -16.23 0.14
N ASP A 83 -11.51 -17.13 0.08
CA ASP A 83 -10.29 -17.05 0.87
C ASP A 83 -9.49 -15.79 0.49
N ASN A 84 -9.79 -14.69 1.17
CA ASN A 84 -9.13 -13.40 0.98
C ASN A 84 -7.67 -13.42 1.45
N ILE A 85 -7.22 -14.52 2.05
CA ILE A 85 -5.87 -14.66 2.58
C ILE A 85 -4.79 -14.58 1.49
N GLN A 86 -5.09 -15.09 0.29
CA GLN A 86 -4.22 -14.94 -0.88
C GLN A 86 -4.26 -13.53 -1.48
N GLY A 87 -5.24 -12.71 -1.07
CA GLY A 87 -5.28 -11.27 -1.37
C GLY A 87 -4.14 -10.50 -0.69
N ILE A 88 -3.52 -11.06 0.36
CA ILE A 88 -2.27 -10.55 0.93
C ILE A 88 -1.12 -11.00 0.02
N THR A 89 -0.76 -10.12 -0.91
CA THR A 89 0.19 -10.41 -1.97
C THR A 89 1.64 -10.46 -1.47
N LYS A 90 2.48 -11.27 -2.13
CA LYS A 90 3.94 -11.35 -1.87
C LYS A 90 4.64 -9.98 -1.81
N PRO A 91 4.36 -8.99 -2.70
CA PRO A 91 4.95 -7.65 -2.58
C PRO A 91 4.51 -6.89 -1.33
N ALA A 92 3.28 -7.10 -0.81
CA ALA A 92 2.84 -6.45 0.42
C ALA A 92 3.63 -6.94 1.64
N ILE A 93 3.81 -8.26 1.76
CA ILE A 93 4.65 -8.88 2.81
C ILE A 93 6.09 -8.38 2.69
N ARG A 94 6.62 -8.28 1.46
CA ARG A 94 7.96 -7.70 1.23
C ARG A 94 8.05 -6.27 1.75
N ARG A 95 7.07 -5.40 1.49
CA ARG A 95 7.07 -4.02 2.01
C ARG A 95 7.08 -3.97 3.54
N LEU A 96 6.29 -4.82 4.20
CA LEU A 96 6.27 -4.92 5.66
C LEU A 96 7.62 -5.38 6.24
N ALA A 97 8.18 -6.46 5.68
CA ALA A 97 9.47 -6.98 6.11
C ALA A 97 10.60 -5.97 5.91
N ARG A 98 10.56 -5.19 4.82
CA ARG A 98 11.53 -4.10 4.58
C ARG A 98 11.39 -2.98 5.61
N ARG A 99 10.16 -2.60 5.98
CA ARG A 99 9.93 -1.66 7.11
C ARG A 99 10.48 -2.21 8.43
N GLY A 100 10.43 -3.52 8.62
CA GLY A 100 11.04 -4.22 9.76
C GLY A 100 12.56 -4.43 9.66
N GLY A 101 13.25 -3.87 8.67
CA GLY A 101 14.72 -4.00 8.51
C GLY A 101 15.20 -5.34 7.94
N VAL A 102 14.30 -6.18 7.42
CA VAL A 102 14.65 -7.51 6.92
C VAL A 102 15.37 -7.39 5.56
N LYS A 103 16.63 -7.84 5.50
CA LYS A 103 17.50 -7.73 4.30
C LYS A 103 17.25 -8.82 3.25
N ARG A 104 16.98 -10.06 3.65
CA ARG A 104 16.68 -11.20 2.76
C ARG A 104 15.50 -11.98 3.35
N ILE A 105 14.62 -12.50 2.48
CA ILE A 105 13.38 -13.17 2.89
C ILE A 105 13.32 -14.52 2.15
N SER A 106 13.14 -15.61 2.91
CA SER A 106 12.95 -16.96 2.35
C SER A 106 11.54 -17.14 1.76
N GLY A 107 11.39 -18.10 0.84
CA GLY A 107 10.13 -18.40 0.17
C GLY A 107 9.02 -18.92 1.08
N LEU A 108 9.36 -19.60 2.17
CA LEU A 108 8.38 -20.21 3.09
C LEU A 108 7.67 -19.16 3.98
N ILE A 109 8.33 -18.03 4.23
CA ILE A 109 7.81 -16.94 5.07
C ILE A 109 6.51 -16.36 4.51
N TYR A 110 6.28 -16.41 3.20
CA TYR A 110 5.08 -15.83 2.61
C TYR A 110 3.81 -16.54 3.08
N GLU A 111 3.84 -17.86 3.28
CA GLU A 111 2.66 -18.60 3.73
C GLU A 111 2.54 -18.59 5.25
N GLU A 112 3.66 -18.67 5.95
CA GLU A 112 3.71 -18.54 7.41
C GLU A 112 3.15 -17.18 7.87
N THR A 113 3.55 -16.08 7.23
CA THR A 113 3.05 -14.74 7.56
C THR A 113 1.54 -14.62 7.35
N ARG A 114 0.98 -15.32 6.35
CA ARG A 114 -0.47 -15.36 6.13
C ARG A 114 -1.18 -16.07 7.29
N GLY A 115 -0.64 -17.20 7.74
CA GLY A 115 -1.16 -17.92 8.92
C GLY A 115 -1.18 -17.03 10.17
N VAL A 116 -0.06 -16.37 10.46
CA VAL A 116 0.05 -15.46 11.62
C VAL A 116 -0.93 -14.29 11.52
N LEU A 117 -1.05 -13.68 10.35
CA LEU A 117 -1.97 -12.56 10.14
C LEU A 117 -3.43 -12.97 10.33
N LYS A 118 -3.80 -14.17 9.86
CA LYS A 118 -5.15 -14.71 10.05
C LYS A 118 -5.47 -14.90 11.54
N ILE A 119 -4.58 -15.54 12.30
CA ILE A 119 -4.75 -15.75 13.74
C ILE A 119 -4.87 -14.41 14.49
N PHE A 120 -4.01 -13.44 14.14
CA PHE A 120 -4.05 -12.13 14.77
C PHE A 120 -5.40 -11.42 14.54
N LEU A 121 -5.88 -11.39 13.29
CA LEU A 121 -7.15 -10.75 12.96
C LEU A 121 -8.34 -11.48 13.58
N GLU A 122 -8.32 -12.80 13.63
CA GLU A 122 -9.39 -13.56 14.27
C GLU A 122 -9.49 -13.24 15.77
N ASN A 123 -8.36 -13.15 16.48
CA ASN A 123 -8.38 -12.81 17.90
C ASN A 123 -8.95 -11.40 18.15
N VAL A 124 -8.53 -10.41 17.36
CA VAL A 124 -9.03 -9.02 17.49
C VAL A 124 -10.50 -8.90 17.11
N ILE A 125 -10.94 -9.56 16.04
CA ILE A 125 -12.32 -9.47 15.55
C ILE A 125 -13.28 -10.21 16.49
N ARG A 126 -12.89 -11.37 17.06
CA ARG A 126 -13.72 -12.07 18.05
C ARG A 126 -14.04 -11.15 19.24
N ASP A 127 -13.01 -10.52 19.81
CA ASP A 127 -13.17 -9.59 20.93
C ASP A 127 -14.02 -8.36 20.52
N ALA A 128 -13.76 -7.77 19.34
CA ALA A 128 -14.51 -6.61 18.85
C ALA A 128 -16.00 -6.91 18.60
N VAL A 129 -16.32 -8.09 18.05
CA VAL A 129 -17.71 -8.52 17.82
C VAL A 129 -18.43 -8.72 19.15
N THR A 130 -17.79 -9.29 20.16
CA THR A 130 -18.38 -9.44 21.51
C THR A 130 -18.78 -8.08 22.11
N TYR A 131 -17.96 -7.03 21.95
CA TYR A 131 -18.32 -5.68 22.41
C TYR A 131 -19.54 -5.11 21.66
N THR A 132 -19.64 -5.37 20.35
CA THR A 132 -20.77 -4.89 19.55
C THR A 132 -22.08 -5.59 19.91
N GLU A 133 -22.02 -6.90 20.17
CA GLU A 133 -23.15 -7.72 20.59
C GLU A 133 -23.65 -7.30 21.99
N HIS A 134 -22.71 -7.04 22.91
CA HIS A 134 -23.05 -6.52 24.24
C HIS A 134 -23.82 -5.19 24.17
N ALA A 135 -23.44 -4.32 23.23
CA ALA A 135 -24.11 -3.05 22.99
C ALA A 135 -25.35 -3.14 22.09
N ARG A 136 -25.77 -4.35 21.68
CA ARG A 136 -26.92 -4.64 20.79
C ARG A 136 -26.85 -3.90 19.44
N ARG A 137 -25.65 -3.63 18.93
CA ARG A 137 -25.43 -3.00 17.62
C ARG A 137 -25.13 -4.06 16.56
N LYS A 138 -25.60 -3.81 15.33
CA LYS A 138 -25.28 -4.67 14.16
C LYS A 138 -24.04 -4.22 13.39
N THR A 139 -23.44 -3.11 13.79
CA THR A 139 -22.32 -2.47 13.10
C THR A 139 -21.14 -2.37 14.05
N VAL A 140 -19.99 -2.91 13.64
CA VAL A 140 -18.73 -2.76 14.37
C VAL A 140 -18.24 -1.33 14.23
N THR A 141 -18.03 -0.66 15.37
CA THR A 141 -17.50 0.71 15.40
C THR A 141 -15.98 0.70 15.55
N ALA A 142 -15.33 1.83 15.23
CA ALA A 142 -13.88 1.97 15.43
C ALA A 142 -13.50 1.81 16.92
N MET A 143 -14.37 2.28 17.83
CA MET A 143 -14.15 2.19 19.27
C MET A 143 -14.14 0.75 19.78
N ASP A 144 -14.98 -0.13 19.23
CA ASP A 144 -15.02 -1.55 19.61
C ASP A 144 -13.68 -2.24 19.30
N VAL A 145 -13.05 -1.87 18.17
CA VAL A 145 -11.72 -2.37 17.79
C VAL A 145 -10.62 -1.79 18.69
N VAL A 146 -10.68 -0.49 19.02
CA VAL A 146 -9.72 0.13 19.94
C VAL A 146 -9.79 -0.51 21.33
N TYR A 147 -10.98 -0.83 21.83
CA TYR A 147 -11.15 -1.50 23.11
C TYR A 147 -10.67 -2.95 23.09
N ALA A 148 -10.95 -3.71 22.02
CA ALA A 148 -10.40 -5.05 21.83
C ALA A 148 -8.86 -5.04 21.82
N LEU A 149 -8.25 -4.09 21.12
CA LEU A 149 -6.81 -3.94 21.05
C LEU A 149 -6.20 -3.50 22.40
N LYS A 150 -6.88 -2.64 23.16
CA LYS A 150 -6.45 -2.23 24.51
C LYS A 150 -6.40 -3.43 25.47
N ARG A 151 -7.35 -4.36 25.38
CA ARG A 151 -7.36 -5.60 26.18
C ARG A 151 -6.16 -6.49 25.89
N GLN A 152 -5.70 -6.52 24.65
CA GLN A 152 -4.51 -7.28 24.22
C GLN A 152 -3.18 -6.54 24.46
N GLY A 153 -3.21 -5.37 25.12
CA GLY A 153 -2.01 -4.56 25.39
C GLY A 153 -1.47 -3.82 24.16
N ARG A 154 -2.27 -3.65 23.11
CA ARG A 154 -1.89 -2.96 21.86
C ARG A 154 -2.69 -1.67 21.70
N THR A 155 -2.29 -0.59 22.37
CA THR A 155 -3.01 0.69 22.28
C THR A 155 -2.86 1.32 20.89
N LEU A 156 -4.01 1.64 20.27
CA LEU A 156 -4.07 2.29 18.96
C LEU A 156 -4.59 3.73 19.11
N TYR A 157 -3.81 4.70 18.62
CA TYR A 157 -4.14 6.12 18.68
C TYR A 157 -4.72 6.62 17.35
N GLY A 158 -5.53 7.68 17.39
CA GLY A 158 -6.06 8.36 16.20
C GLY A 158 -7.43 7.88 15.69
N PHE A 159 -8.18 7.11 16.50
CA PHE A 159 -9.45 6.49 16.10
C PHE A 159 -10.66 6.86 17.00
N GLY A 160 -10.58 7.94 17.78
CA GLY A 160 -11.68 8.42 18.65
C GLY A 160 -12.39 9.66 18.09
N GLY A 161 -13.09 9.48 16.97
CA GLY A 161 -13.89 10.52 16.32
C GLY A 161 -15.36 10.48 16.70
#